data_AF-A0A7J3EDY7-F1
#
_entry.id   AF-A0A7J3EDY7-F1
#
_cell.length_a   1.000
_cell.length_b   1.000
_cell.length_c   1.000
_cell.angle_alpha   90.00
_cell.angle_beta   90.00
_cell.angle_gamma   90.00
#
_symmetry.space_group_name_H-M   'P 1'
#
loop_
_entity.id
_entity.type
_entity.pdbx_description
1 polymer ?
#
loop_
_entity_poly.entity_id
_entity_poly.type
_entity_poly.pdbx_seq_one_letter_code
_entity_poly.pdbx_strand_id
1 'polypeptide(L)'
;MNITVNPLFIDEYRLNWSLRYLREAKVDYECLKLLTGEEVYVSLGSTAVRKAQTAVLYALGDPTSVYNAIVAVVDGNAEAHDGLIATLASMEKSIRSIIDNARTFPREMFIRLVGEQISIAEKLLEKIFEVYGR
;
A
#
# COMPACT_ATOMS: atom_id res chain seq x y z
N MET A 1 12.41 -31.50 -7.82
CA MET A 1 11.19 -30.68 -7.61
C MET A 1 11.50 -29.31 -8.20
N ASN A 2 11.26 -29.14 -9.50
CA ASN A 2 11.57 -27.90 -10.20
C ASN A 2 10.33 -27.02 -10.17
N ILE A 3 10.34 -26.00 -9.31
CA ILE A 3 9.38 -24.91 -9.41
C ILE A 3 9.90 -24.02 -10.53
N THR A 4 9.51 -24.32 -11.77
CA THR A 4 9.63 -23.40 -12.89
C THR A 4 8.84 -22.14 -12.54
N VAL A 5 9.57 -21.05 -12.29
CA VAL A 5 9.00 -19.71 -12.08
C VAL A 5 8.32 -19.31 -13.39
N ASN A 6 6.99 -19.40 -13.42
CA ASN A 6 6.17 -19.06 -14.59
C ASN A 6 6.17 -17.52 -14.74
N PRO A 7 6.49 -16.93 -15.90
CA PRO A 7 6.68 -15.48 -16.04
C PRO A 7 5.38 -14.66 -16.08
N LEU A 8 4.34 -15.04 -15.33
CA LEU A 8 3.03 -14.37 -15.33
C LEU A 8 2.44 -14.23 -13.91
N PHE A 9 3.12 -13.52 -13.01
CA PHE A 9 2.51 -13.13 -11.72
C PHE A 9 1.65 -11.85 -11.83
N ILE A 10 1.91 -11.00 -12.83
CA ILE A 10 1.12 -9.80 -13.15
C ILE A 10 0.51 -9.99 -14.54
N ASP A 11 -0.81 -10.18 -14.59
CA ASP A 11 -1.58 -10.04 -15.83
C ASP A 11 -2.01 -8.57 -16.03
N GLU A 12 -2.48 -8.24 -17.23
CA GLU A 12 -2.97 -6.89 -17.53
C GLU A 12 -4.10 -6.46 -16.60
N TYR A 13 -4.92 -7.41 -16.13
CA TYR A 13 -5.95 -7.16 -15.14
C TYR A 13 -5.35 -6.59 -13.85
N ARG A 14 -4.38 -7.28 -13.24
CA ARG A 14 -3.71 -6.83 -12.02
C ARG A 14 -2.95 -5.53 -12.21
N LEU A 15 -2.28 -5.35 -13.36
CA LEU A 15 -1.60 -4.11 -13.70
C LEU A 15 -2.58 -2.93 -13.74
N ASN A 16 -3.71 -3.08 -14.44
CA ASN A 16 -4.73 -2.04 -14.54
C ASN A 16 -5.33 -1.69 -13.18
N TRP A 17 -5.58 -2.68 -12.33
CA TRP A 17 -6.06 -2.45 -10.97
C TRP A 17 -5.01 -1.74 -10.11
N SER A 18 -3.75 -2.14 -10.19
CA SER A 18 -2.66 -1.47 -9.49
C SER A 18 -2.60 0.02 -9.82
N LEU A 19 -2.53 0.36 -11.12
CA LEU A 19 -2.48 1.74 -11.59
C LEU A 19 -3.73 2.54 -11.21
N ARG A 20 -4.91 1.89 -11.25
CA ARG A 20 -6.17 2.49 -10.83
C ARG A 20 -6.15 2.86 -9.34
N TYR A 21 -5.80 1.91 -8.47
CA TYR A 21 -5.77 2.14 -7.03
C TYR A 21 -4.76 3.22 -6.64
N LEU A 22 -3.59 3.28 -7.29
CA LEU A 22 -2.63 4.37 -7.06
C LEU A 22 -3.22 5.72 -7.45
N ARG A 23 -3.88 5.80 -8.61
CA ARG A 23 -4.52 7.04 -9.07
C ARG A 23 -5.62 7.50 -8.12
N GLU A 24 -6.48 6.58 -7.69
CA GLU A 24 -7.54 6.88 -6.72
C GLU A 24 -6.96 7.32 -5.38
N ALA A 25 -5.90 6.66 -4.88
CA ALA A 25 -5.23 7.07 -3.65
C ALA A 25 -4.68 8.51 -3.73
N LYS A 26 -4.07 8.87 -4.88
CA LYS A 26 -3.59 10.23 -5.14
C LYS A 26 -4.74 11.24 -5.18
N VAL A 27 -5.85 10.92 -5.84
CA VAL A 27 -7.04 11.79 -5.86
C VAL A 27 -7.60 11.99 -4.46
N ASP A 28 -7.76 10.91 -3.69
CA ASP A 28 -8.26 10.97 -2.31
C ASP A 28 -7.33 11.82 -1.42
N TYR A 29 -6.01 11.74 -1.63
CA TYR A 29 -5.03 12.58 -0.95
C TYR A 29 -5.11 14.06 -1.33
N GLU A 30 -5.33 14.39 -2.61
CA GLU A 30 -5.56 15.77 -3.03
C GLU A 30 -6.84 16.33 -2.40
N CYS A 31 -7.92 15.55 -2.40
CA CYS A 31 -9.18 15.91 -1.75
C CYS A 31 -9.04 16.08 -0.24
N LEU A 32 -8.31 15.17 0.43
CA LEU A 32 -8.02 15.22 1.87
C LEU A 32 -7.48 16.59 2.30
N LYS A 33 -6.56 17.16 1.53
CA LYS A 33 -5.92 18.45 1.84
C LYS A 33 -6.90 19.62 1.85
N LEU A 34 -8.05 19.49 1.19
CA LEU A 34 -9.09 20.52 1.09
C LEU A 34 -10.17 20.39 2.16
N LEU A 35 -10.27 19.24 2.84
CA LEU A 35 -11.30 18.97 3.84
C LEU A 35 -10.97 19.59 5.20
N THR A 36 -12.01 20.06 5.90
CA THR A 36 -11.90 20.71 7.22
C THR A 36 -12.51 19.90 8.36
N GLY A 37 -13.50 19.05 8.09
CA GLY A 37 -14.12 18.19 9.11
C GLY A 37 -13.22 17.02 9.49
N GLU A 38 -12.89 16.88 10.77
CA GLU A 38 -11.98 15.84 11.29
C GLU A 38 -12.34 14.44 10.84
N GLU A 39 -13.58 14.04 11.12
CA GLU A 39 -14.06 12.71 10.77
C GLU A 39 -13.92 12.41 9.27
N VAL A 40 -14.22 13.39 8.43
CA VAL A 40 -14.20 13.23 6.96
C VAL A 40 -12.78 13.13 6.45
N TYR A 41 -11.87 14.02 6.91
CA TYR A 41 -10.49 13.99 6.46
C TYR A 41 -9.78 12.72 6.98
N VAL A 42 -10.00 12.31 8.23
CA VAL A 42 -9.42 11.07 8.79
C VAL A 42 -9.88 9.85 8.00
N SER A 43 -11.18 9.75 7.70
CA SER A 43 -11.74 8.65 6.91
C SER A 43 -11.16 8.60 5.49
N LEU A 44 -11.07 9.74 4.81
CA LEU A 44 -10.54 9.80 3.45
C LEU A 44 -9.04 9.51 3.39
N GLY A 45 -8.26 10.03 4.36
CA GLY A 45 -6.82 9.74 4.44
C GLY A 45 -6.54 8.27 4.75
N SER A 46 -7.33 7.66 5.62
CA SER A 46 -7.26 6.22 5.92
C SER A 46 -7.58 5.38 4.68
N THR A 47 -8.57 5.81 3.89
CA THR A 47 -8.92 5.18 2.61
C THR A 47 -7.78 5.32 1.59
N ALA A 48 -7.18 6.50 1.49
CA ALA A 48 -6.10 6.79 0.55
C ALA A 48 -4.87 5.88 0.80
N VAL A 49 -4.43 5.74 2.05
CA VAL A 49 -3.29 4.86 2.37
C VAL A 49 -3.59 3.38 2.11
N ARG A 50 -4.84 2.94 2.35
CA ARG A 50 -5.25 1.56 2.04
C ARG A 50 -5.29 1.31 0.54
N LYS A 51 -5.82 2.24 -0.26
CA LYS A 51 -5.75 2.15 -1.73
C LYS A 51 -4.32 2.12 -2.24
N ALA A 52 -3.42 2.94 -1.68
CA ALA A 52 -2.01 2.92 -2.05
C ALA A 52 -1.36 1.56 -1.78
N GLN A 53 -1.63 0.95 -0.62
CA GLN A 53 -1.18 -0.41 -0.33
C GLN A 53 -1.79 -1.44 -1.28
N THR A 54 -3.10 -1.38 -1.51
CA THR A 54 -3.80 -2.26 -2.44
C THR A 54 -3.19 -2.21 -3.85
N ALA A 55 -2.77 -1.02 -4.31
CA ALA A 55 -2.07 -0.87 -5.58
C ALA A 55 -0.80 -1.72 -5.64
N VAL A 56 0.02 -1.69 -4.58
CA VAL A 56 1.25 -2.49 -4.47
C VAL A 56 0.94 -3.98 -4.44
N LEU A 57 -0.10 -4.39 -3.70
CA LEU A 57 -0.50 -5.81 -3.60
C LEU A 57 -0.91 -6.38 -4.95
N TYR A 58 -1.71 -5.63 -5.73
CA TYR A 58 -2.08 -6.03 -7.09
C TYR A 58 -0.87 -6.13 -8.02
N ALA A 59 0.13 -5.26 -7.87
CA ALA A 59 1.35 -5.33 -8.65
C ALA A 59 2.28 -6.49 -8.26
N LEU A 60 2.01 -7.21 -7.17
CA LEU A 60 2.82 -8.35 -6.75
C LEU A 60 2.16 -9.70 -7.02
N GLY A 61 0.86 -9.71 -7.34
CA GLY A 61 0.12 -10.93 -7.66
C GLY A 61 -1.31 -10.90 -7.14
N ASP A 62 -1.77 -12.01 -6.57
CA ASP A 62 -3.07 -12.05 -5.90
C ASP A 62 -3.02 -11.22 -4.60
N PRO A 63 -3.79 -10.13 -4.50
CA PRO A 63 -3.65 -9.19 -3.39
C PRO A 63 -4.03 -9.80 -2.04
N THR A 64 -4.99 -10.73 -2.01
CA THR A 64 -5.40 -11.43 -0.78
C THR A 64 -4.26 -12.31 -0.25
N SER A 65 -3.65 -13.10 -1.14
CA SER A 65 -2.54 -13.98 -0.78
C SER A 65 -1.32 -13.19 -0.28
N VAL A 66 -0.96 -12.12 -0.98
CA VAL A 66 0.16 -11.24 -0.58
C VAL A 66 -0.15 -10.56 0.76
N TYR A 67 -1.37 -10.05 0.95
CA TYR A 67 -1.77 -9.41 2.21
C TYR A 67 -1.72 -10.38 3.39
N ASN A 68 -2.17 -11.62 3.23
CA ASN A 68 -2.13 -12.62 4.29
C ASN A 68 -0.68 -12.93 4.74
N ALA A 69 0.26 -13.01 3.79
CA ALA A 69 1.68 -13.19 4.12
C ALA A 69 2.24 -11.99 4.90
N ILE A 70 1.87 -10.77 4.52
CA ILE A 70 2.27 -9.54 5.21
C ILE A 70 1.71 -9.52 6.63
N VAL A 71 0.41 -9.78 6.80
CA VAL A 71 -0.25 -9.76 8.11
C VAL A 71 0.33 -10.82 9.04
N ALA A 72 0.63 -12.02 8.55
CA ALA A 72 1.27 -13.06 9.36
C ALA A 72 2.62 -12.59 9.94
N VAL A 73 3.42 -11.85 9.17
CA VAL A 73 4.67 -11.26 9.65
C VAL A 73 4.42 -10.12 10.64
N VAL A 74 3.45 -9.25 10.35
CA VAL A 74 3.12 -8.11 11.22
C VAL A 74 2.65 -8.57 12.60
N ASP A 75 1.84 -9.63 12.62
CA ASP A 75 1.25 -10.20 13.84
C ASP A 75 2.20 -11.16 14.57
N GLY A 76 3.43 -11.37 14.06
CA GLY A 76 4.44 -12.23 14.68
C GLY A 76 4.20 -13.73 14.49
N ASN A 77 3.29 -14.10 13.58
CA ASN A 77 2.96 -15.49 13.24
C ASN A 77 3.92 -16.11 12.21
N ALA A 78 4.75 -15.29 11.55
CA ALA A 78 5.76 -15.72 10.58
C ALA A 78 6.99 -14.80 10.61
N GLU A 79 8.13 -15.31 10.16
CA GLU A 79 9.34 -14.52 9.95
C GLU A 79 9.42 -13.99 8.50
N ALA A 80 9.90 -12.77 8.33
CA ALA A 80 10.15 -12.20 7.01
C ALA A 80 11.51 -12.69 6.48
N HIS A 81 11.50 -13.80 5.74
CA HIS A 81 12.71 -14.36 5.14
C HIS A 81 13.16 -13.64 3.85
N ASP A 82 12.30 -12.82 3.25
CA ASP A 82 12.57 -12.03 2.05
C ASP A 82 12.45 -10.52 2.32
N GLY A 83 13.36 -9.72 1.76
CA GLY A 83 13.42 -8.27 1.95
C GLY A 83 12.19 -7.50 1.41
N LEU A 84 11.53 -8.01 0.37
CA LEU A 84 10.26 -7.48 -0.12
C LEU A 84 9.15 -7.67 0.92
N ILE A 85 9.02 -8.87 1.48
CA ILE A 85 8.02 -9.15 2.54
C ILE A 85 8.29 -8.28 3.77
N ALA A 86 9.56 -8.13 4.17
CA ALA A 86 9.94 -7.25 5.28
C ALA A 86 9.53 -5.78 5.01
N THR A 87 9.75 -5.31 3.77
CA THR A 87 9.37 -3.94 3.35
C THR A 87 7.86 -3.75 3.40
N LEU A 88 7.08 -4.70 2.87
CA LEU A 88 5.62 -4.64 2.86
C LEU A 88 5.02 -4.75 4.26
N ALA A 89 5.60 -5.57 5.14
CA ALA A 89 5.25 -5.64 6.55
C ALA A 89 5.54 -4.33 7.29
N SER A 90 6.64 -3.66 6.96
CA SER A 90 6.91 -2.32 7.49
C SER A 90 5.87 -1.30 7.03
N MET A 91 5.49 -1.33 5.74
CA MET A 91 4.42 -0.47 5.20
C MET A 91 3.08 -0.72 5.92
N GLU A 92 2.68 -1.98 6.12
CA GLU A 92 1.46 -2.31 6.86
C GLU A 92 1.49 -1.80 8.31
N LYS A 93 2.61 -1.98 9.02
CA LYS A 93 2.77 -1.45 10.38
C LYS A 93 2.61 0.07 10.42
N SER A 94 3.23 0.78 9.47
CA SER A 94 3.07 2.23 9.35
C SER A 94 1.63 2.62 9.07
N ILE A 95 0.94 1.94 8.16
CA ILE A 95 -0.47 2.21 7.83
C ILE A 95 -1.37 1.98 9.05
N ARG A 96 -1.23 0.85 9.76
CA ARG A 96 -1.97 0.60 11.01
C ARG A 96 -1.74 1.71 12.02
N SER A 97 -0.48 2.07 12.26
CA SER A 97 -0.12 3.16 13.19
C SER A 97 -0.76 4.49 12.79
N ILE A 98 -0.77 4.85 11.49
CA ILE A 98 -1.41 6.08 11.00
C ILE A 98 -2.90 6.06 11.27
N ILE A 99 -3.59 4.95 10.97
CA ILE A 99 -5.04 4.84 11.11
C ILE A 99 -5.45 4.81 12.59
N ASP A 100 -4.78 4.00 13.41
CA ASP A 100 -5.10 3.81 14.83
C ASP A 100 -4.89 5.11 15.63
N ASN A 101 -3.95 5.96 15.19
CA ASN A 101 -3.62 7.23 15.82
C ASN A 101 -4.14 8.45 15.05
N ALA A 102 -4.99 8.26 14.04
CA ALA A 102 -5.34 9.34 13.10
C ALA A 102 -5.93 10.58 13.78
N ARG A 103 -6.65 10.40 14.89
CA ARG A 103 -7.28 11.47 15.68
C ARG A 103 -6.38 12.08 16.76
N THR A 104 -5.19 11.53 16.97
CA THR A 104 -4.22 12.07 17.94
C THR A 104 -3.18 12.97 17.28
N PHE A 105 -3.02 12.87 15.96
CA PHE A 105 -2.12 13.72 15.21
C PHE A 105 -2.73 15.10 14.93
N PRO A 106 -1.91 16.17 14.90
CA PRO A 106 -2.27 17.39 14.20
C PRO A 106 -2.63 17.07 12.73
N ARG A 107 -3.62 17.78 12.18
CA ARG A 107 -4.11 17.56 10.80
C ARG A 107 -2.99 17.54 9.77
N GLU A 108 -2.07 18.49 9.86
CA GLU A 108 -0.94 18.62 8.92
C GLU A 108 0.01 17.43 9.01
N MET A 109 0.21 16.89 10.22
CA MET A 109 1.00 15.69 10.44
C MET A 109 0.32 14.45 9.84
N PHE A 110 -0.99 14.29 10.06
CA PHE A 110 -1.75 13.20 9.44
C PHE A 110 -1.67 13.25 7.90
N ILE A 111 -1.91 14.42 7.31
CA ILE A 111 -1.81 14.63 5.86
C ILE A 111 -0.40 14.29 5.36
N ARG A 112 0.65 14.75 6.05
CA ARG A 112 2.04 14.43 5.67
C ARG A 112 2.28 12.92 5.68
N LEU A 113 1.88 12.22 6.74
CA LEU A 113 2.07 10.77 6.87
C LEU A 113 1.32 9.99 5.79
N VAL A 114 0.09 10.41 5.44
CA VAL A 114 -0.66 9.83 4.31
C VAL A 114 0.10 10.00 3.00
N GLY A 115 0.60 11.22 2.72
CA GLY A 115 1.37 11.51 1.51
C GLY A 115 2.67 10.72 1.41
N GLU A 116 3.36 10.52 2.54
CA GLU A 116 4.57 9.69 2.62
C GLU A 116 4.28 8.24 2.23
N GLN A 117 3.18 7.64 2.72
CA GLN A 117 2.79 6.27 2.36
C GLN A 117 2.42 6.13 0.89
N ILE A 118 1.76 7.14 0.30
CA ILE A 118 1.46 7.14 -1.14
C ILE A 118 2.76 7.23 -1.96
N SER A 119 3.72 8.05 -1.54
CA SER A 119 5.02 8.15 -2.22
C SER A 119 5.83 6.84 -2.12
N ILE A 120 5.77 6.16 -0.98
CA ILE A 120 6.37 4.83 -0.81
C ILE A 120 5.74 3.83 -1.78
N ALA A 121 4.41 3.80 -1.86
CA ALA A 121 3.69 2.92 -2.78
C ALA A 121 4.08 3.18 -4.25
N GLU A 122 4.15 4.44 -4.66
CA GLU A 122 4.57 4.83 -6.02
C GLU A 122 5.98 4.32 -6.34
N LYS A 123 6.96 4.55 -5.45
CA LYS A 123 8.34 4.07 -5.63
C LYS A 123 8.44 2.54 -5.68
N LEU A 124 7.61 1.83 -4.91
CA LEU A 124 7.55 0.37 -4.97
C LEU A 124 7.01 -0.09 -6.31
N LEU A 125 5.96 0.55 -6.82
CA LEU A 125 5.37 0.22 -8.12
C LEU A 125 6.35 0.46 -9.27
N GLU A 126 7.06 1.59 -9.26
CA GLU A 126 8.14 1.87 -10.23
C GLU A 126 9.15 0.73 -10.28
N LYS A 127 9.69 0.34 -9.11
CA LYS A 127 10.66 -0.77 -9.01
C LYS A 127 10.08 -2.11 -9.44
N ILE A 128 8.83 -2.39 -9.09
CA ILE A 128 8.15 -3.63 -9.49
C ILE A 128 8.04 -3.67 -11.03
N PHE A 129 7.57 -2.59 -11.65
CA PHE A 129 7.40 -2.53 -13.11
C PHE A 129 8.74 -2.61 -13.86
N GLU A 130 9.79 -1.97 -13.34
CA GLU A 130 11.16 -2.12 -13.86
C GLU A 130 11.61 -3.59 -13.88
N VAL A 131 11.37 -4.33 -12.80
CA VAL A 131 11.75 -5.75 -12.70
C VAL A 131 10.94 -6.63 -13.66
N TYR A 132 9.67 -6.33 -13.87
CA TYR A 132 8.79 -7.10 -14.76
C TYR A 132 8.79 -6.64 -16.22
N GLY A 133 9.60 -5.62 -16.57
CA GLY A 133 9.71 -5.08 -17.93
C GLY A 133 8.41 -4.44 -18.44
N ARG A 134 7.66 -3.78 -17.53
CA ARG A 134 6.38 -3.14 -17.80
C ARG A 134 6.46 -1.61 -17.69
#